data_AF-A0A1X7T4W5-F1
#
_entry.id   AF-A0A1X7T4W5-F1
#
_cell.length_a   1.000
_cell.length_b   1.000
_cell.length_c   1.000
_cell.angle_alpha   90.00
_cell.angle_beta   90.00
_cell.angle_gamma   90.00
#
_symmetry.space_group_name_H-M   'P 1'
#
loop_
_entity.id
_entity.type
_entity.pdbx_description
1 polymer ?
#
loop_
_entity_poly.entity_id
_entity_poly.type
_entity_poly.pdbx_seq_one_letter_code
_entity_poly.pdbx_strand_id
1 'polypeptide(L)'
;MLICQRSRKPEPVNTTKEEHDWAEAARSCPDINNAPISLLKEDNTPTPFTTSATPDNLQGRQLYVYTTVKQHSESNSQEPLHIIINGTAGTGKSYLIKCLRLLLGGSVRVAAPTGVASFIIEVRTLHSLLHLPVRGDFMEMEGSNLQKMQDEMSSTQYLIIDEMSMVGRQTFVMIDVD
;
A
#
# COMPACT_ATOMS: atom_id res chain seq x y z
N MET A 1 9.69 -6.13 -0.01
CA MET A 1 9.07 -4.83 -0.39
C MET A 1 8.54 -4.95 -1.81
N LEU A 2 7.36 -4.39 -2.05
CA LEU A 2 6.74 -4.27 -3.37
C LEU A 2 6.63 -2.78 -3.73
N ILE A 3 6.93 -2.42 -4.98
CA ILE A 3 6.67 -1.10 -5.56
C ILE A 3 5.74 -1.31 -6.74
N CYS A 4 4.58 -0.66 -6.71
CA CYS A 4 3.60 -0.70 -7.80
C CYS A 4 3.23 0.71 -8.27
N GLN A 5 2.87 0.84 -9.55
CA GLN A 5 2.34 2.07 -10.13
C GLN A 5 0.86 1.88 -10.48
N ARG A 6 0.02 2.89 -10.20
CA ARG A 6 -1.42 2.85 -10.45
C ARG A 6 -1.71 2.85 -11.96
N SER A 7 -2.40 1.84 -12.47
CA SER A 7 -2.81 1.79 -13.88
C SER A 7 -3.60 3.04 -14.30
N ARG A 8 -3.27 3.59 -15.49
CA ARG A 8 -3.97 4.73 -16.09
C ARG A 8 -4.97 4.25 -17.16
N LYS A 9 -5.95 3.41 -16.80
CA LYS A 9 -7.33 3.32 -17.38
C LYS A 9 -8.07 2.06 -16.89
N PRO A 10 -9.40 2.13 -16.68
CA PRO A 10 -10.27 0.95 -16.63
C PRO A 10 -10.68 0.51 -18.06
N GLU A 11 -10.58 -0.79 -18.34
CA GLU A 11 -11.22 -1.45 -19.50
C GLU A 11 -12.65 -1.87 -19.11
N PRO A 12 -13.68 -1.68 -19.97
CA PRO A 12 -15.02 -2.16 -19.68
C PRO A 12 -15.11 -3.68 -19.86
N VAL A 13 -15.08 -4.45 -18.76
CA VAL A 13 -15.27 -5.90 -18.77
C VAL A 13 -16.76 -6.25 -18.78
N ASN A 14 -17.23 -6.78 -19.91
CA ASN A 14 -18.49 -7.53 -20.00
C ASN A 14 -18.28 -8.93 -19.39
N THR A 15 -18.89 -9.23 -18.25
CA THR A 15 -18.87 -10.57 -17.63
C THR A 15 -20.26 -11.19 -17.64
N THR A 16 -20.45 -12.21 -18.48
CA THR A 16 -21.45 -13.26 -18.24
C THR A 16 -20.89 -14.18 -17.14
N LYS A 17 -21.42 -14.03 -15.92
CA LYS A 17 -21.06 -14.84 -14.74
C LYS A 17 -21.81 -16.17 -14.75
N GLU A 18 -21.09 -17.26 -14.45
CA GLU A 18 -21.65 -18.35 -13.64
C GLU A 18 -21.21 -18.13 -12.20
N GLU A 19 -22.18 -17.84 -11.32
CA GLU A 19 -21.98 -17.56 -9.90
C GLU A 19 -21.92 -18.87 -9.11
N HIS A 20 -20.92 -19.00 -8.23
CA HIS A 20 -20.94 -19.96 -7.13
C HIS A 20 -21.01 -19.17 -5.82
N ASP A 21 -22.04 -19.45 -5.02
CA ASP A 21 -22.38 -18.77 -3.78
C ASP A 21 -21.53 -19.29 -2.62
N TRP A 22 -20.56 -18.48 -2.19
CA TRP A 22 -19.65 -18.79 -1.10
C TRP A 22 -20.18 -18.34 0.28
N ALA A 23 -21.37 -17.73 0.35
CA ALA A 23 -21.93 -17.17 1.58
C ALA A 23 -22.28 -18.23 2.64
N GLU A 24 -22.39 -19.50 2.24
CA GLU A 24 -22.70 -20.59 3.16
C GLU A 24 -21.50 -21.05 4.00
N ALA A 25 -20.27 -20.92 3.47
CA ALA A 25 -19.05 -21.41 4.13
C ALA A 25 -18.58 -20.53 5.30
N ALA A 26 -19.00 -19.26 5.34
CA ALA A 26 -18.50 -18.28 6.31
C ALA A 26 -19.20 -18.32 7.68
N ARG A 27 -20.31 -19.06 7.84
CA ARG A 27 -21.15 -19.02 9.05
C ARG A 27 -20.62 -19.81 10.27
N SER A 28 -19.40 -20.35 10.23
CA SER A 28 -18.93 -21.34 11.21
C SER A 28 -18.00 -20.84 12.33
N CYS A 29 -17.83 -19.53 12.56
CA CYS A 29 -16.87 -19.05 13.59
C CYS A 29 -17.49 -18.07 14.62
N PRO A 30 -17.29 -18.30 15.95
CA PRO A 30 -17.85 -17.45 17.00
C PRO A 30 -17.03 -16.16 17.31
N ASP A 31 -17.76 -15.22 17.92
CA ASP A 31 -17.53 -13.77 18.00
C ASP A 31 -16.55 -13.30 19.11
N ILE A 32 -15.73 -12.27 18.84
CA ILE A 32 -14.71 -11.68 19.75
C ILE A 32 -15.02 -10.19 20.04
N ASN A 33 -16.27 -9.74 19.82
CA ASN A 33 -16.70 -8.33 19.85
C ASN A 33 -16.71 -7.60 21.22
N ASN A 34 -15.69 -7.74 22.08
CA ASN A 34 -15.69 -7.01 23.36
C ASN A 34 -14.36 -6.31 23.72
N ALA A 35 -13.85 -5.44 22.84
CA ALA A 35 -12.82 -4.46 23.20
C ALA A 35 -13.26 -3.02 22.83
N PRO A 36 -13.21 -2.04 23.76
CA PRO A 36 -13.71 -0.69 23.51
C PRO A 36 -12.81 0.12 22.54
N ILE A 37 -13.41 0.64 21.48
CA ILE A 37 -12.81 1.58 20.51
C ILE A 37 -12.77 2.98 21.14
N SER A 38 -11.79 3.27 21.99
CA SER A 38 -11.61 4.63 22.54
C SER A 38 -10.17 5.15 22.56
N LEU A 39 -9.23 4.43 21.95
CA LEU A 39 -7.79 4.78 21.98
C LEU A 39 -7.16 5.16 20.64
N LEU A 40 -7.94 5.32 19.55
CA LEU A 40 -7.42 5.76 18.26
C LEU A 40 -8.02 7.11 17.87
N LYS A 41 -7.52 8.20 18.46
CA LYS A 41 -7.58 9.51 17.81
C LYS A 41 -6.50 9.50 16.73
N GLU A 42 -6.90 9.27 15.49
CA GLU A 42 -6.02 9.42 14.34
C GLU A 42 -5.77 10.92 14.07
N ASP A 43 -4.58 11.39 14.43
CA ASP A 43 -4.08 12.69 13.98
C ASP A 43 -3.76 12.60 12.47
N ASN A 44 -4.62 13.20 11.65
CA ASN A 44 -4.52 13.24 10.19
C ASN A 44 -3.47 14.25 9.65
N THR A 45 -2.46 14.61 10.45
CA THR A 45 -1.40 15.50 9.99
C THR A 45 -0.31 14.70 9.30
N PRO A 46 0.11 15.06 8.06
CA PRO A 46 1.30 14.47 7.47
C PRO A 46 2.49 14.71 8.41
N THR A 47 3.02 13.63 8.99
CA THR A 47 4.16 13.69 9.90
C THR A 47 5.34 14.34 9.19
N PRO A 48 6.01 15.34 9.80
CA PRO A 48 7.13 16.03 9.19
C PRO A 48 8.26 15.03 8.88
N PHE A 49 8.81 15.15 7.67
CA PHE A 49 9.86 14.25 7.17
C PHE A 49 11.16 14.44 7.95
N THR A 50 11.70 13.36 8.54
CA THR A 50 13.06 13.37 9.11
C THR A 50 14.08 13.28 7.97
N THR A 51 14.50 14.45 7.47
CA THR A 51 15.37 14.67 6.29
C THR A 51 16.84 14.34 6.56
N SER A 52 17.26 13.08 6.40
CA SER A 52 18.69 12.73 6.33
C SER A 52 19.08 11.72 5.24
N ALA A 53 18.14 11.27 4.41
CA ALA A 53 18.45 10.34 3.32
C ALA A 53 18.93 11.08 2.07
N THR A 54 20.13 10.75 1.59
CA THR A 54 20.67 11.24 0.31
C THR A 54 20.76 10.09 -0.72
N PRO A 55 20.26 10.27 -1.95
CA PRO A 55 20.38 9.26 -2.99
C PRO A 55 21.83 8.86 -3.34
N ASP A 56 22.80 9.75 -3.08
CA ASP A 56 24.23 9.54 -3.38
C ASP A 56 24.85 8.33 -2.66
N ASN A 57 24.24 7.90 -1.54
CA ASN A 57 24.71 6.75 -0.78
C ASN A 57 24.10 5.41 -1.25
N LEU A 58 23.18 5.42 -2.22
CA LEU A 58 22.58 4.20 -2.75
C LEU A 58 23.60 3.42 -3.57
N GLN A 59 23.66 2.11 -3.35
CA GLN A 59 24.60 1.23 -4.04
C GLN A 59 23.93 -0.05 -4.54
N GLY A 60 24.54 -0.67 -5.56
CA GLY A 60 24.10 -1.94 -6.11
C GLY A 60 22.62 -1.96 -6.47
N ARG A 61 21.87 -2.92 -5.91
CA ARG A 61 20.44 -3.09 -6.18
C ARG A 61 19.58 -1.89 -5.74
N GLN A 62 19.96 -1.17 -4.69
CA GLN A 62 19.21 -0.01 -4.24
C GLN A 62 19.27 1.12 -5.27
N LEU A 63 20.47 1.38 -5.80
CA LEU A 63 20.69 2.38 -6.84
C LEU A 63 19.94 1.99 -8.11
N TYR A 64 20.02 0.72 -8.52
CA TYR A 64 19.29 0.21 -9.68
C TYR A 64 17.79 0.49 -9.57
N VAL A 65 17.14 0.07 -8.48
CA VAL A 65 15.71 0.32 -8.25
C VAL A 65 15.40 1.81 -8.27
N TYR A 66 16.19 2.63 -7.57
CA TYR A 66 15.98 4.07 -7.53
C TYR A 66 16.04 4.70 -8.93
N THR A 67 17.04 4.32 -9.73
CA THR A 67 17.17 4.82 -11.11
C THR A 67 16.02 4.36 -12.01
N THR A 68 15.57 3.11 -11.88
CA THR A 68 14.42 2.59 -12.63
C THR A 68 13.15 3.36 -12.30
N VAL A 69 12.86 3.57 -11.00
CA VAL A 69 11.67 4.33 -10.58
C VAL A 69 11.76 5.78 -11.03
N LYS A 70 12.94 6.41 -10.93
CA LYS A 70 13.18 7.78 -11.42
C LYS A 70 12.88 7.89 -12.91
N GLN A 71 13.52 7.06 -13.74
CA GLN A 71 13.31 7.04 -15.18
C GLN A 71 11.84 6.80 -15.54
N HIS A 72 11.19 5.85 -14.85
CA HIS A 72 9.77 5.57 -15.05
C HIS A 72 8.90 6.81 -14.75
N SER A 73 9.16 7.48 -13.62
CA SER A 73 8.39 8.66 -13.21
C SER A 73 8.53 9.84 -14.18
N GLU A 74 9.71 9.98 -14.81
CA GLU A 74 10.01 11.03 -15.79
C GLU A 74 9.45 10.69 -17.19
N SER A 75 9.45 9.42 -17.56
CA SER A 75 9.05 8.96 -18.90
C SER A 75 7.55 8.97 -19.18
N ASN A 76 6.70 9.18 -18.16
CA ASN A 76 5.23 9.10 -18.29
C ASN A 76 4.75 7.80 -18.99
N SER A 77 5.50 6.71 -18.80
CA SER A 77 5.18 5.39 -19.36
C SER A 77 3.75 4.97 -19.01
N GLN A 78 3.08 4.36 -19.98
CA GLN A 78 1.73 3.77 -19.79
C GLN A 78 1.81 2.36 -19.21
N GLU A 79 2.99 1.71 -19.25
CA GLU A 79 3.14 0.37 -18.69
C GLU A 79 3.27 0.43 -17.16
N PRO A 80 2.46 -0.36 -16.43
CA PRO A 80 2.54 -0.38 -14.97
C PRO A 80 3.85 -0.99 -14.49
N LEU A 81 4.52 -0.28 -13.58
CA LEU A 81 5.76 -0.73 -12.97
C LEU A 81 5.49 -1.57 -11.72
N HIS A 82 5.86 -2.85 -11.75
CA HIS A 82 5.82 -3.76 -10.59
C HIS A 82 7.22 -4.28 -10.25
N ILE A 83 7.74 -3.95 -9.06
CA ILE A 83 9.08 -4.36 -8.60
C ILE A 83 8.98 -5.05 -7.23
N ILE A 84 9.42 -6.30 -7.16
CA ILE A 84 9.63 -7.01 -5.89
C ILE A 84 11.11 -6.91 -5.49
N ILE A 85 11.35 -6.38 -4.29
CA ILE A 85 12.69 -6.25 -3.71
C ILE A 85 12.80 -7.19 -2.53
N ASN A 86 13.63 -8.21 -2.73
CA ASN A 86 14.01 -9.17 -1.69
C ASN A 86 15.30 -8.72 -1.02
N GLY A 87 15.34 -8.84 0.30
CA GLY A 87 16.53 -8.57 1.10
C GLY A 87 16.28 -8.92 2.56
N THR A 88 17.30 -9.39 3.26
CA THR A 88 17.24 -9.66 4.70
C THR A 88 17.22 -8.38 5.53
N ALA A 89 17.07 -8.48 6.85
CA ALA A 89 17.26 -7.34 7.74
C ALA A 89 18.65 -6.72 7.54
N GLY A 90 18.76 -5.39 7.63
CA GLY A 90 20.02 -4.68 7.47
C GLY A 90 20.44 -4.34 6.03
N THR A 91 19.70 -4.76 4.99
CA THR A 91 20.03 -4.44 3.58
C THR A 91 19.64 -3.03 3.13
N GLY A 92 19.35 -2.11 4.06
CA GLY A 92 19.01 -0.71 3.76
C GLY A 92 17.70 -0.48 2.99
N LYS A 93 16.74 -1.41 3.02
CA LYS A 93 15.41 -1.23 2.40
C LYS A 93 14.69 0.02 2.86
N SER A 94 14.68 0.28 4.17
CA SER A 94 14.06 1.48 4.74
C SER A 94 14.75 2.76 4.28
N TYR A 95 16.07 2.72 4.01
CA TYR A 95 16.80 3.85 3.44
C TYR A 95 16.37 4.11 1.99
N LEU A 96 16.25 3.05 1.17
CA LEU A 96 15.71 3.15 -0.18
C LEU A 96 14.29 3.72 -0.20
N ILE A 97 13.41 3.31 0.72
CA ILE A 97 12.06 3.89 0.87
C ILE A 97 12.15 5.40 1.11
N LYS A 98 13.03 5.85 2.01
CA LYS A 98 13.21 7.28 2.28
C LYS A 98 13.64 8.04 1.03
N CYS A 99 14.61 7.52 0.26
CA CYS A 99 15.02 8.12 -1.00
C CYS A 99 13.88 8.18 -2.03
N LEU A 100 13.08 7.11 -2.16
CA LEU A 100 11.94 7.07 -3.07
C LEU A 100 10.83 8.05 -2.65
N ARG A 101 10.58 8.22 -1.35
CA ARG A 101 9.66 9.25 -0.82
C ARG A 101 10.11 10.66 -1.19
N LEU A 102 11.41 10.95 -1.10
CA LEU A 102 11.98 12.24 -1.51
C LEU A 102 11.89 12.47 -3.02
N LEU A 103 12.13 11.42 -3.82
CA LEU A 103 12.05 11.48 -5.28
C LEU A 103 10.62 11.72 -5.80
N LEU A 104 9.66 10.97 -5.27
CA LEU A 104 8.28 10.95 -5.78
C LEU A 104 7.34 11.95 -5.09
N GLY A 105 7.74 12.47 -3.92
CA GLY A 105 6.98 13.45 -3.15
C GLY A 105 5.56 12.98 -2.83
N GLY A 106 4.57 13.84 -3.12
CA GLY A 106 3.16 13.55 -2.86
C GLY A 106 2.56 12.43 -3.72
N SER A 107 3.26 11.97 -4.76
CA SER A 107 2.77 10.92 -5.67
C SER A 107 2.98 9.49 -5.17
N VAL A 108 3.69 9.31 -4.04
CA VAL A 108 3.89 7.99 -3.44
C VAL A 108 3.15 7.85 -2.11
N ARG A 109 2.61 6.65 -1.89
CA ARG A 109 2.15 6.19 -0.57
C ARG A 109 2.97 4.98 -0.17
N VAL A 110 3.27 4.88 1.11
CA VAL A 110 4.02 3.77 1.68
C VAL A 110 3.20 3.17 2.81
N ALA A 111 3.13 1.85 2.87
CA ALA A 111 2.50 1.12 3.95
C ALA A 111 3.30 -0.13 4.33
N ALA A 112 3.02 -0.63 5.53
CA ALA A 112 3.47 -1.94 5.99
C ALA A 112 2.28 -2.73 6.56
N PRO A 113 2.31 -4.08 6.54
CA PRO A 113 1.19 -4.89 6.99
C PRO A 113 0.96 -4.85 8.51
N THR A 114 2.00 -4.57 9.30
CA THR A 114 1.92 -4.56 10.77
C THR A 114 2.24 -3.19 11.36
N GLY A 115 1.67 -2.90 12.55
CA GLY A 115 1.93 -1.65 13.26
C GLY A 115 3.39 -1.44 13.66
N VAL A 116 4.13 -2.52 13.97
CA VAL A 116 5.55 -2.43 14.32
C VAL A 116 6.38 -2.03 13.09
N ALA A 117 6.15 -2.66 11.95
CA ALA A 117 6.86 -2.33 10.71
C ALA A 117 6.52 -0.91 10.21
N SER A 118 5.24 -0.52 10.32
CA SER A 118 4.80 0.81 9.90
C SER A 118 5.39 1.90 10.80
N PHE A 119 5.50 1.64 12.11
CA PHE A 119 6.14 2.54 13.07
C PHE A 119 7.62 2.77 12.76
N ILE A 120 8.38 1.71 12.47
CA ILE A 120 9.83 1.80 12.18
C ILE A 120 10.15 2.72 10.99
N ILE A 121 9.25 2.80 10.02
CA ILE A 121 9.46 3.53 8.76
C ILE A 121 8.64 4.84 8.73
N GLU A 122 7.91 5.13 9.80
CA GLU A 122 7.05 6.31 9.93
C GLU A 122 5.99 6.36 8.80
N VAL A 123 5.24 5.27 8.67
CA VAL A 123 4.18 5.08 7.67
C VAL A 123 2.92 4.49 8.32
N ARG A 124 1.81 4.44 7.57
CA ARG A 124 0.57 3.80 8.03
C ARG A 124 0.59 2.30 7.76
N THR A 125 -0.27 1.57 8.47
CA THR A 125 -0.52 0.17 8.14
C THR A 125 -1.27 0.06 6.82
N LEU A 126 -1.13 -1.07 6.13
CA LEU A 126 -1.83 -1.34 4.87
C LEU A 126 -3.36 -1.28 5.04
N HIS A 127 -3.85 -1.80 6.17
CA HIS A 127 -5.27 -1.74 6.54
C HIS A 127 -5.76 -0.30 6.74
N SER A 128 -5.01 0.54 7.45
CA SER A 128 -5.38 1.96 7.66
C SER A 128 -5.28 2.75 6.36
N LEU A 129 -4.23 2.52 5.55
CA LEU A 129 -4.01 3.24 4.30
C LEU A 129 -5.11 2.96 3.27
N LEU A 130 -5.53 1.71 3.12
CA LEU A 130 -6.50 1.28 2.11
C LEU A 130 -7.91 1.05 2.68
N HIS A 131 -8.12 1.41 3.95
CA HIS A 131 -9.40 1.21 4.67
C HIS A 131 -9.90 -0.25 4.60
N LEU A 132 -8.98 -1.21 4.67
CA LEU A 132 -9.31 -2.64 4.59
C LEU A 132 -9.92 -3.12 5.91
N PRO A 133 -10.93 -4.00 5.88
CA PRO A 133 -11.46 -4.61 7.09
C PRO A 133 -10.38 -5.45 7.78
N VAL A 134 -10.23 -5.26 9.09
CA VAL A 134 -9.31 -6.07 9.91
C VAL A 134 -9.89 -7.49 10.14
N ARG A 135 -11.22 -7.61 10.07
CA ARG A 135 -12.00 -8.86 10.17
C ARG A 135 -13.27 -8.72 9.33
N GLY A 136 -13.72 -9.83 8.73
CA GLY A 136 -14.94 -9.89 7.92
C GLY A 136 -14.69 -9.72 6.42
N ASP A 137 -15.77 -9.77 5.64
CA ASP A 137 -15.72 -9.60 4.19
C ASP A 137 -15.42 -8.15 3.82
N PHE A 138 -14.81 -7.96 2.64
CA PHE A 138 -14.67 -6.64 2.04
C PHE A 138 -16.06 -6.07 1.77
N MET A 139 -16.48 -5.11 2.60
CA MET A 139 -17.64 -4.28 2.28
C MET A 139 -17.15 -3.07 1.50
N GLU A 140 -17.81 -2.80 0.37
CA GLU A 140 -17.58 -1.56 -0.37
C GLU A 140 -17.82 -0.37 0.55
N MET A 141 -16.88 0.57 0.57
CA MET A 141 -17.05 1.79 1.33
C MET A 141 -18.09 2.66 0.63
N GLU A 142 -19.12 3.10 1.37
CA GLU A 142 -20.12 4.03 0.86
C GLU A 142 -19.94 5.45 1.42
N GLY A 143 -20.44 6.44 0.67
CA GLY A 143 -20.60 7.81 1.13
C GLY A 143 -19.28 8.54 1.42
N SER A 144 -19.23 9.27 2.54
CA SER A 144 -18.16 10.23 2.85
C SER A 144 -16.79 9.58 3.08
N ASN A 145 -16.75 8.30 3.48
CA ASN A 145 -15.48 7.61 3.75
C ASN A 145 -14.79 7.20 2.45
N LEU A 146 -15.55 6.75 1.45
CA LEU A 146 -15.05 6.49 0.12
C LEU A 146 -14.48 7.77 -0.50
N GLN A 147 -15.20 8.89 -0.39
CA GLN A 147 -14.74 10.17 -0.93
C GLN A 147 -13.43 10.63 -0.28
N LYS A 148 -13.31 10.53 1.04
CA LYS A 148 -12.06 10.84 1.76
C LYS A 148 -10.89 9.96 1.30
N MET A 149 -11.12 8.65 1.14
CA MET A 149 -10.10 7.72 0.69
C MET A 149 -9.69 8.00 -0.76
N GLN A 150 -10.65 8.29 -1.64
CA GLN A 150 -10.40 8.71 -3.02
C GLN A 150 -9.63 10.03 -3.09
N ASP A 151 -9.99 11.02 -2.27
CA ASP A 151 -9.30 12.30 -2.19
C ASP A 151 -7.85 12.11 -1.70
N GLU A 152 -7.65 11.27 -0.68
CA GLU A 152 -6.32 10.96 -0.16
C GLU A 152 -5.45 10.20 -1.16
N MET A 153 -6.08 9.34 -1.98
CA MET A 153 -5.41 8.55 -3.03
C MET A 153 -5.33 9.27 -4.39
N SER A 154 -6.00 10.41 -4.55
CA SER A 154 -6.15 11.12 -5.84
C SER A 154 -4.81 11.47 -6.48
N SER A 155 -3.83 11.88 -5.66
CA SER A 155 -2.48 12.23 -6.08
C SER A 155 -1.54 11.02 -6.16
N THR A 156 -1.96 9.84 -5.71
CA THR A 156 -1.12 8.65 -5.61
C THR A 156 -0.93 8.01 -6.98
N GLN A 157 0.33 7.92 -7.40
CA GLN A 157 0.78 7.20 -8.60
C GLN A 157 1.55 5.95 -8.23
N TYR A 158 2.23 5.94 -7.08
CA TYR A 158 3.04 4.83 -6.62
C TYR A 158 2.60 4.34 -5.24
N LEU A 159 2.54 3.02 -5.07
CA LEU A 159 2.32 2.36 -3.79
C LEU A 159 3.54 1.51 -3.45
N ILE A 160 4.12 1.73 -2.28
CA ILE A 160 5.18 0.90 -1.73
C ILE A 160 4.64 0.12 -0.54
N ILE A 161 4.72 -1.21 -0.59
CA ILE A 161 4.36 -2.09 0.52
C ILE A 161 5.64 -2.70 1.08
N ASP A 162 6.05 -2.27 2.27
CA ASP A 162 7.13 -2.93 2.98
C ASP A 162 6.66 -4.21 3.67
N GLU A 163 7.59 -5.12 3.95
CA GLU A 163 7.28 -6.45 4.53
C GLU A 163 6.20 -7.22 3.76
N MET A 164 6.21 -7.10 2.43
CA MET A 164 5.28 -7.78 1.51
C MET A 164 5.12 -9.28 1.78
N SER A 165 6.14 -9.96 2.32
CA SER A 165 6.08 -11.37 2.72
C SER A 165 5.05 -11.67 3.81
N MET A 166 4.59 -10.66 4.55
CA MET A 166 3.55 -10.80 5.57
C MET A 166 2.14 -10.51 5.03
N VAL A 167 2.01 -10.13 3.76
CA VAL A 167 0.70 -9.87 3.14
C VAL A 167 0.14 -11.19 2.60
N GLY A 168 -1.00 -11.62 3.12
CA GLY A 168 -1.69 -12.83 2.68
C GLY A 168 -2.38 -12.65 1.33
N ARG A 169 -2.71 -13.77 0.67
CA ARG A 169 -3.37 -13.79 -0.65
C ARG A 169 -4.70 -13.03 -0.66
N GLN A 170 -5.52 -13.18 0.38
CA GLN A 170 -6.82 -12.51 0.48
C GLN A 170 -6.67 -10.99 0.49
N THR A 171 -5.76 -10.47 1.33
CA THR A 171 -5.44 -9.05 1.39
C THR A 171 -4.89 -8.55 0.05
N PHE A 172 -4.06 -9.34 -0.62
CA PHE A 172 -3.50 -8.94 -1.91
C PHE A 172 -4.58 -8.80 -3.00
N VAL A 173 -5.54 -9.73 -3.06
CA VAL A 173 -6.68 -9.66 -4.00
C VAL A 173 -7.55 -8.41 -3.74
N MET A 174 -7.74 -8.02 -2.48
CA MET A 174 -8.49 -6.79 -2.15
C MET A 174 -7.78 -5.50 -2.58
N ILE A 175 -6.48 -5.54 -2.82
CA ILE A 175 -5.68 -4.39 -3.29
C ILE A 175 -5.69 -4.33 -4.81
N ASP A 176 -5.70 -5.49 -5.45
CA ASP A 176 -5.64 -5.72 -6.90
C ASP A 176 -7.05 -5.86 -7.50
N VAL A 177 -8.01 -5.06 -7.03
CA VAL A 177 -9.36 -5.04 -7.61
C VAL A 177 -9.29 -4.18 -8.87
N ASP A 178 -9.14 -4.86 -10.01
CA ASP A 178 -9.29 -4.33 -11.37
C ASP A 178 -10.66 -3.68 -11.60
#